data_AF-A0A534MYR4-F1
#
_entry.id   AF-A0A534MYR4-F1
#
_cell.length_a   1.000
_cell.length_b   1.000
_cell.length_c   1.000
_cell.angle_alpha   90.00
_cell.angle_beta   90.00
_cell.angle_gamma   90.00
#
_symmetry.space_group_name_H-M   'P 1'
#
loop_
_entity.id
_entity.type
_entity.pdbx_description
1 polymer ?
#
loop_
_entity_poly.entity_id
_entity_poly.type
_entity_poly.pdbx_seq_one_letter_code
_entity_poly.pdbx_strand_id
1 'polypeptide(L)' 'LVRELKDSPKAQGQERIYVHGEKSFARMEKFRKEGIPLDPKVVDGLKKIGTDLGIAWPA' A
#
# COMPACT_ATOMS: atom_id res chain seq x y z
N LEU A 1 -22.22 -3.75 -14.65
CA LEU A 1 -21.11 -2.77 -14.69
C LEU A 1 -19.77 -3.31 -14.19
N VAL A 2 -19.50 -3.43 -12.88
CA VAL A 2 -18.18 -3.89 -12.38
C VAL A 2 -17.80 -5.30 -12.86
N ARG A 3 -18.78 -6.21 -12.91
CA ARG A 3 -18.58 -7.60 -13.36
C ARG A 3 -18.29 -7.67 -14.87
N GLU A 4 -19.07 -6.94 -15.67
CA GLU A 4 -18.87 -6.82 -17.13
C GLU A 4 -17.50 -6.25 -17.50
N LEU A 5 -16.99 -5.30 -16.71
CA LEU A 5 -15.64 -4.74 -16.90
C LEU A 5 -14.54 -5.77 -16.61
N LYS A 6 -14.70 -6.64 -15.61
CA LYS A 6 -13.73 -7.71 -15.31
C LYS A 6 -13.75 -8.82 -16.36
N ASP A 7 -14.92 -9.08 -16.94
CA ASP A 7 -15.14 -10.17 -17.90
C ASP A 7 -14.79 -9.75 -19.34
N SER A 8 -14.60 -8.46 -19.59
CA SER A 8 -14.22 -7.91 -20.90
C SER A 8 -12.87 -8.46 -21.43
N PRO A 9 -12.63 -8.36 -22.75
CA PRO A 9 -11.35 -8.76 -23.35
C PRO A 9 -10.18 -8.02 -22.71
N LYS A 10 -9.15 -8.77 -22.35
CA LYS A 10 -7.96 -8.24 -21.70
C LYS A 10 -7.01 -7.70 -22.77
N ALA A 11 -6.34 -6.60 -22.47
CA ALA A 11 -5.26 -6.13 -23.33
C ALA A 11 -4.14 -7.19 -23.41
N GLN A 12 -3.42 -7.23 -24.53
CA GLN A 12 -2.34 -8.18 -24.74
C GLN A 12 -1.30 -8.07 -23.61
N GLY A 13 -1.00 -9.20 -22.96
CA GLY A 13 -0.04 -9.27 -21.84
C GLY A 13 -0.59 -8.85 -20.48
N GLN A 14 -1.90 -8.64 -20.34
CA GLN A 14 -2.54 -8.31 -19.06
C GLN A 14 -3.49 -9.42 -18.62
N GLU A 15 -3.33 -9.92 -17.39
CA GLU A 15 -4.14 -11.02 -16.88
C GLU A 15 -5.46 -10.58 -16.25
N ARG A 16 -5.57 -9.30 -15.84
CA ARG A 16 -6.71 -8.80 -15.05
C ARG A 16 -7.05 -7.33 -15.33
N ILE A 17 -8.35 -7.03 -15.34
CA ILE A 17 -8.88 -5.66 -15.34
C ILE A 17 -9.23 -5.29 -13.91
N TYR A 18 -8.54 -4.29 -13.37
CA TYR A 18 -8.79 -3.78 -12.01
C TYR A 18 -9.81 -2.66 -12.07
N VAL A 19 -10.77 -2.68 -11.15
CA VAL A 19 -11.65 -1.54 -10.91
C VAL A 19 -11.00 -0.61 -9.89
N HIS A 20 -11.36 0.68 -9.95
CA HIS A 20 -10.84 1.69 -9.05
C HIS A 20 -10.91 1.23 -7.59
N GLY A 21 -9.80 1.35 -6.85
CA GLY A 21 -9.70 1.00 -5.43
C GLY A 21 -9.35 -0.46 -5.12
N GLU A 22 -9.55 -1.42 -6.04
CA GLU A 22 -9.32 -2.85 -5.78
C GLU A 22 -7.86 -3.16 -5.42
N LYS A 23 -6.90 -2.55 -6.13
CA LYS A 23 -5.47 -2.69 -5.82
C LYS A 23 -5.11 -2.13 -4.45
N SER A 24 -5.70 -0.99 -4.07
CA SER A 24 -5.43 -0.33 -2.79
C SER A 24 -6.06 -1.12 -1.63
N PHE A 25 -7.26 -1.68 -1.82
CA PHE A 25 -7.91 -2.52 -0.82
C PHE A 25 -7.09 -3.79 -0.54
N ALA A 26 -6.69 -4.51 -1.60
CA ALA A 26 -5.85 -5.70 -1.46
C ALA A 26 -4.51 -5.40 -0.77
N ARG A 27 -3.88 -4.26 -1.12
CA ARG A 27 -2.63 -3.81 -0.46
C ARG A 27 -2.86 -3.45 1.01
N MET A 28 -3.98 -2.80 1.34
CA MET A 28 -4.34 -2.49 2.72
C MET A 28 -4.52 -3.76 3.54
N GLU A 29 -5.25 -4.76 3.04
CA GLU A 29 -5.44 -6.01 3.76
C GLU A 29 -4.13 -6.75 4.02
N LYS A 30 -3.22 -6.74 3.03
CA LYS A 30 -1.87 -7.29 3.18
C LYS A 30 -1.09 -6.58 4.29
N PHE A 31 -0.98 -5.25 4.21
CA PHE A 31 -0.16 -4.47 5.14
C PHE A 31 -0.75 -4.38 6.55
N ARG A 32 -2.05 -4.59 6.72
CA ARG A 32 -2.67 -4.77 8.05
C ARG A 32 -2.17 -6.04 8.76
N LYS A 33 -1.78 -7.07 8.00
CA LYS A 33 -1.29 -8.35 8.55
C LYS A 33 0.24 -8.40 8.64
N GLU A 34 0.93 -7.91 7.61
CA GLU A 34 2.38 -8.03 7.46
C GLU A 34 3.16 -6.80 7.95
N GLY A 35 2.47 -5.69 8.21
CA GLY A 35 3.09 -4.40 8.44
C GLY A 35 3.38 -3.63 7.14
N ILE A 36 3.72 -2.35 7.28
CA ILE A 36 4.04 -1.46 6.16
C ILE A 36 5.56 -1.40 6.01
N PRO A 37 6.12 -1.83 4.87
CA PRO A 37 7.55 -1.63 4.61
C PRO A 37 7.83 -0.15 4.39
N LEU A 38 8.76 0.39 5.16
CA LEU A 38 9.25 1.77 5.01
C LEU A 38 10.70 1.74 4.55
N ASP A 39 11.07 2.72 3.72
CA ASP A 39 12.46 2.92 3.34
C ASP A 39 13.30 3.32 4.57
N PRO A 40 14.54 2.83 4.73
CA PRO A 40 15.39 3.17 5.87
C PRO A 40 15.53 4.68 6.11
N LYS A 41 15.64 5.49 5.04
CA LYS A 41 15.74 6.96 5.18
C LYS A 41 14.46 7.58 5.73
N VAL A 42 13.30 7.01 5.43
CA VAL A 42 12.02 7.45 5.99
C VAL A 42 11.99 7.15 7.48
N VAL A 43 12.44 5.96 7.90
CA VAL A 43 12.55 5.58 9.31
C VAL A 43 13.47 6.54 10.07
N ASP A 44 14.65 6.84 9.51
CA ASP A 44 15.61 7.77 10.11
C ASP A 44 15.03 9.18 10.25
N GLY A 45 14.32 9.66 9.23
CA GLY A 45 13.62 10.94 9.26
C GLY A 45 12.56 10.99 10.36
N LEU A 46 11.74 9.94 10.50
CA LEU A 46 10.71 9.88 11.54
C LEU A 46 11.33 9.84 12.95
N LYS A 47 12.42 9.09 13.16
CA LYS A 47 13.16 9.05 14.43
C LYS A 47 13.71 10.43 14.80
N LYS A 48 14.27 11.15 13.83
CA LYS A 48 14.80 12.50 14.04
C LYS A 48 13.69 13.47 14.47
N ILE A 49 12.56 13.48 13.75
CA ILE A 49 11.41 14.32 14.08
C ILE A 49 10.88 13.99 15.49
N GLY A 50 10.78 12.70 15.83
CA GLY A 50 10.39 12.28 17.18
C GLY A 50 11.34 12.83 18.24
N THR A 51 12.64 12.73 18.02
CA THR A 51 13.68 13.25 18.93
C THR A 51 13.56 14.76 19.11
N ASP A 52 13.42 15.51 18.03
CA ASP A 52 13.29 16.97 18.05
C ASP A 52 12.02 17.43 18.80
N LEU A 53 10.97 16.61 18.78
CA LEU A 53 9.71 16.86 19.48
C LEU A 53 9.62 16.21 20.88
N GLY A 54 10.66 15.51 21.33
CA GLY A 54 10.65 14.77 22.61
C GLY A 54 9.71 13.55 22.63
N ILE A 55 9.34 13.02 21.46
CA ILE A 55 8.49 11.84 21.29
C ILE A 55 9.38 10.61 21.07
N ALA A 56 9.30 9.64 21.98
CA ALA A 56 10.07 8.40 21.87
C ALA A 56 9.66 7.56 20.66
N TRP A 57 10.64 6.94 20.02
CA TRP A 57 10.39 5.96 18.96
C TRP A 57 9.70 4.73 19.56
N PRO A 58 8.57 4.25 18.98
CA PRO A 58 7.91 3.04 19.45
C PRO A 58 8.84 1.84 19.29
N ALA A 59 8.88 0.98 20.33
CA ALA A 59 9.69 -0.25 20.35
C ALA A 59 9.24 -1.25 19.28
#